data_AF-A0A0A7CNY5-F1
#
_entry.id   AF-A0A0A7CNY5-F1
#
_cell.length_a   1.000
_cell.length_b   1.000
_cell.length_c   1.000
_cell.angle_alpha   90.00
_cell.angle_beta   90.00
_cell.angle_gamma   90.00
#
_symmetry.space_group_name_H-M   'P 1'
#
loop_
_entity.id
_entity.type
_entity.pdbx_description
1 polymer ?
#
loop_
_entity_poly.entity_id
_entity_poly.type
_entity_poly.pdbx_seq_one_letter_code
_entity_poly.pdbx_strand_id
1 'polypeptide(L)'
;MWLMSLIAALGVALPTSLATPTTGIATTYGGPEGSPPGDGNCNLMDWLPMSSKGYHVAINNEQWGLGMHCGRCVQIKCVDKACSSFPPAIAQITDRCPGCPYGDLDMALPVFKAVTGQSTGRLQVSWTFVDCPVDGGIKVCAKSGSSQWWLALQATNTVNGVQAMNINDGTSALLGGTAYYFLAKNSGALSSTRVTLTSFSGDTITTTVGLAAGQCTQISQQFQSSGGAPQPQPQPQPAPQPAPAPAPAGQVPVAPASLTTRLQLPFSLVTNDGQAVLEFYSNSYMGTNSFTANYIWTYNAPTQQLLSRSAMGQCLDAYKGSDGKMYVHTWACDGGNNNQKWLVANGLVKHAVWPNLCLDANPGTADHSVQVWPCVNGNTNQRINPSTVMKHVAITLRSQGVALTANRDGSVAFRAPNPSFNGILSDQGAMWTFDHGVNTVVTELTGLCLTLSTGANGVVPTTAPCSISNGNQQWQYDPSSKALRHMVHQGYCLDMDVNSKKAQVWSCHGGLAQQFAYER
;
A
#
# COMPACT_ATOMS: atom_id res chain seq x y z
N MET A 1 -52.19 -34.92 45.74
CA MET A 1 -51.25 -33.80 45.94
C MET A 1 -49.85 -34.29 45.60
N TRP A 2 -49.38 -34.01 44.40
CA TRP A 2 -48.01 -34.30 43.97
C TRP A 2 -47.19 -33.01 44.13
N LEU A 3 -46.21 -33.00 45.03
CA LEU A 3 -45.24 -31.91 45.15
C LEU A 3 -44.11 -32.15 44.14
N MET A 4 -44.05 -31.33 43.09
CA MET A 4 -42.87 -31.20 42.24
C MET A 4 -41.82 -30.35 42.98
N SER A 5 -40.67 -30.94 43.29
CA SER A 5 -39.49 -30.21 43.75
C SER A 5 -38.80 -29.54 42.57
N LEU A 6 -38.74 -28.20 42.57
CA LEU A 6 -37.87 -27.43 41.68
C LEU A 6 -36.42 -27.56 42.18
N ILE A 7 -35.56 -28.22 41.38
CA ILE A 7 -34.11 -28.12 41.54
C ILE A 7 -33.67 -26.84 40.81
N ALA A 8 -33.29 -25.83 41.57
CA ALA A 8 -32.66 -24.62 41.04
C ALA A 8 -31.23 -24.97 40.58
N ALA A 9 -31.02 -25.02 39.27
CA ALA A 9 -29.68 -25.10 38.69
C ALA A 9 -28.96 -23.76 38.95
N LEU A 10 -28.02 -23.73 39.90
CA LEU A 10 -27.04 -22.65 39.98
C LEU A 10 -26.17 -22.71 38.72
N GLY A 11 -26.47 -21.85 37.75
CA GLY A 11 -25.59 -21.56 36.64
C GLY A 11 -24.31 -20.94 37.19
N VAL A 12 -23.22 -21.71 37.19
CA VAL A 12 -21.87 -21.18 37.38
C VAL A 12 -21.58 -20.31 36.16
N ALA A 13 -21.71 -18.99 36.32
CA ALA A 13 -21.22 -18.05 35.34
C ALA A 13 -19.69 -18.20 35.28
N LEU A 14 -19.21 -18.85 34.22
CA LEU A 14 -17.79 -18.80 33.85
C LEU A 14 -17.41 -17.32 33.71
N PRO A 15 -16.33 -16.84 34.37
CA PRO A 15 -15.87 -15.49 34.15
C PRO A 15 -15.51 -15.35 32.68
N THR A 16 -16.28 -14.52 31.96
CA THR A 16 -15.88 -14.07 30.63
C THR A 16 -14.59 -13.29 30.80
N SER A 17 -13.48 -13.88 30.35
CA SER A 17 -12.20 -13.21 30.25
C SER A 17 -12.36 -12.03 29.30
N LEU A 18 -12.72 -10.86 29.83
CA LEU A 18 -12.66 -9.60 29.09
C LEU A 18 -11.22 -9.44 28.62
N ALA A 19 -11.01 -9.41 27.30
CA ALA A 19 -9.69 -9.24 26.72
C ALA A 19 -9.06 -7.97 27.29
N THR A 20 -7.91 -8.11 27.94
CA THR A 20 -7.22 -6.98 28.57
C THR A 20 -6.82 -5.98 27.49
N PRO A 21 -7.21 -4.69 27.61
CA PRO A 21 -6.82 -3.67 26.65
C PRO A 21 -5.31 -3.47 26.61
N THR A 22 -4.78 -3.46 25.39
CA THR A 22 -3.39 -3.08 25.12
C THR A 22 -3.31 -1.57 24.97
N THR A 23 -2.31 -0.94 25.59
CA THR A 23 -2.05 0.50 25.42
C THR A 23 -0.77 0.69 24.63
N GLY A 24 -0.77 1.66 23.72
CA GLY A 24 0.43 2.06 22.98
C GLY A 24 0.24 3.39 22.26
N ILE A 25 1.22 3.77 21.45
CA ILE A 25 1.18 4.99 20.65
C ILE A 25 0.53 4.70 19.30
N ALA A 26 -0.48 5.51 18.98
CA ALA A 26 -1.04 5.61 17.65
C ALA A 26 -0.24 6.59 16.80
N THR A 27 0.14 6.15 15.61
CA THR A 27 0.63 7.01 14.52
C THR A 27 -0.24 6.85 13.29
N THR A 28 0.10 7.56 12.22
CA THR A 28 -0.60 7.44 10.94
C THR A 28 0.35 6.99 9.83
N TYR A 29 -0.10 6.10 8.96
CA TYR A 29 0.64 5.67 7.78
C TYR A 29 -0.23 5.65 6.53
N GLY A 30 0.46 5.48 5.40
CA GLY A 30 -0.17 5.56 4.10
C GLY A 30 -0.69 6.97 3.83
N GLY A 31 -1.62 7.08 2.89
CA GLY A 31 -2.26 8.37 2.64
C GLY A 31 -3.48 8.62 3.50
N PRO A 32 -4.31 9.56 3.06
CA PRO A 32 -5.50 9.99 3.78
C PRO A 32 -6.62 8.96 3.86
N GLU A 33 -6.52 7.87 3.08
CA GLU A 33 -7.34 6.66 3.18
C GLU A 33 -6.55 5.45 3.74
N GLY A 34 -5.26 5.63 4.11
CA GLY A 34 -4.32 4.53 4.39
C GLY A 34 -3.59 4.03 3.13
N SER A 35 -2.80 2.96 3.28
CA SER A 35 -2.37 2.11 2.15
C SER A 35 -3.52 1.16 1.78
N PRO A 36 -3.70 0.74 0.51
CA PRO A 36 -4.76 -0.20 0.17
C PRO A 36 -4.72 -1.43 1.09
N PRO A 37 -5.86 -1.91 1.63
CA PRO A 37 -5.89 -3.04 2.55
C PRO A 37 -5.20 -4.31 2.04
N GLY A 38 -5.16 -4.49 0.71
CA GLY A 38 -4.44 -5.58 0.04
C GLY A 38 -2.95 -5.35 -0.19
N ASP A 39 -2.43 -4.12 -0.07
CA ASP A 39 -1.03 -3.78 -0.33
C ASP A 39 -0.15 -3.91 0.93
N GLY A 40 -0.77 -4.04 2.10
CA GLY A 40 -0.08 -4.29 3.37
C GLY A 40 0.50 -5.69 3.44
N ASN A 41 1.31 -5.96 4.46
CA ASN A 41 1.97 -7.24 4.70
C ASN A 41 0.99 -8.42 4.89
N CYS A 42 -0.30 -8.14 5.12
CA CYS A 42 -1.34 -9.16 5.11
C CYS A 42 -1.71 -9.65 3.71
N ASN A 43 -1.46 -8.85 2.66
CA ASN A 43 -1.76 -9.18 1.27
C ASN A 43 -3.18 -9.75 1.10
N LEU A 44 -4.15 -9.05 1.67
CA LEU A 44 -5.56 -9.48 1.68
C LEU A 44 -6.09 -9.45 0.24
N MET A 45 -6.53 -10.61 -0.26
CA MET A 45 -7.22 -10.73 -1.56
C MET A 45 -8.62 -10.12 -1.51
N ASP A 46 -9.22 -10.08 -0.33
CA ASP A 46 -10.48 -9.39 -0.05
C ASP A 46 -10.50 -8.90 1.40
N TRP A 47 -11.21 -7.82 1.67
CA TRP A 47 -11.19 -7.13 2.95
C TRP A 47 -12.56 -6.57 3.30
N LEU A 48 -12.72 -6.12 4.54
CA LEU A 48 -14.02 -5.63 5.01
C LEU A 48 -14.32 -4.26 4.37
N PRO A 49 -15.60 -3.96 4.06
CA PRO A 49 -15.97 -2.68 3.48
C PRO A 49 -15.52 -1.45 4.29
N MET A 50 -15.39 -1.59 5.62
CA MET A 50 -14.86 -0.53 6.48
C MET A 50 -13.37 -0.22 6.21
N SER A 51 -12.58 -1.22 5.82
CA SER A 51 -11.18 -1.06 5.45
C SER A 51 -11.04 -0.21 4.18
N SER A 52 -11.96 -0.36 3.22
CA SER A 52 -12.04 0.54 2.05
C SER A 52 -12.39 2.00 2.41
N LYS A 53 -12.89 2.25 3.63
CA LYS A 53 -13.18 3.59 4.16
C LYS A 53 -12.06 4.11 5.08
N GLY A 54 -10.89 3.45 5.08
CA GLY A 54 -9.75 3.79 5.93
C GLY A 54 -9.93 3.42 7.40
N TYR A 55 -10.80 2.44 7.71
CA TYR A 55 -10.89 1.83 9.04
C TYR A 55 -10.03 0.56 9.07
N HIS A 56 -8.72 0.76 8.93
CA HIS A 56 -7.73 -0.30 9.04
C HIS A 56 -6.42 0.19 9.68
N VAL A 57 -5.61 -0.75 10.16
CA VAL A 57 -4.37 -0.50 10.89
C VAL A 57 -3.26 -1.47 10.50
N ALA A 58 -2.02 -0.99 10.62
CA ALA A 58 -0.84 -1.79 10.79
C ALA A 58 -0.59 -2.03 12.30
N ILE A 59 -0.43 -3.29 12.67
CA ILE A 59 -0.12 -3.67 14.06
C ILE A 59 1.40 -3.95 14.20
N ASN A 60 1.97 -3.71 15.38
CA ASN A 60 3.39 -3.95 15.63
C ASN A 60 3.83 -5.40 15.34
N ASN A 61 5.14 -5.57 15.19
CA ASN A 61 5.74 -6.82 14.75
C ASN A 61 5.36 -8.06 15.59
N GLU A 62 5.37 -7.92 16.91
CA GLU A 62 5.09 -9.03 17.83
C GLU A 62 3.62 -9.42 17.79
N GLN A 63 2.73 -8.42 17.86
CA GLN A 63 1.28 -8.65 17.84
C GLN A 63 0.71 -8.86 16.42
N TRP A 64 1.53 -8.70 15.38
CA TRP A 64 1.23 -9.18 14.03
C TRP A 64 1.34 -10.71 13.94
N GLY A 65 2.23 -11.32 14.73
CA GLY A 65 2.32 -12.77 14.91
C GLY A 65 2.62 -13.53 13.61
N LEU A 66 3.60 -13.06 12.83
CA LEU A 66 3.93 -13.62 11.51
C LEU A 66 2.75 -13.60 10.50
N GLY A 67 1.75 -12.75 10.69
CA GLY A 67 0.57 -12.64 9.83
C GLY A 67 -0.65 -13.41 10.34
N MET A 68 -0.53 -14.14 11.44
CA MET A 68 -1.63 -14.87 12.08
C MET A 68 -2.82 -13.97 12.46
N HIS A 69 -2.57 -12.69 12.70
CA HIS A 69 -3.62 -11.73 13.11
C HIS A 69 -4.15 -10.87 11.96
N CYS A 70 -3.72 -11.14 10.71
CA CYS A 70 -4.25 -10.47 9.53
C CYS A 70 -5.75 -10.73 9.34
N GLY A 71 -6.47 -9.68 8.92
CA GLY A 71 -7.91 -9.73 8.69
C GLY A 71 -8.78 -9.63 9.93
N ARG A 72 -8.22 -9.79 11.15
CA ARG A 72 -8.91 -9.58 12.43
C ARG A 72 -9.18 -8.10 12.68
N CYS A 73 -10.10 -7.79 13.59
CA CYS A 73 -10.47 -6.42 13.93
C CYS A 73 -10.03 -6.03 15.33
N VAL A 74 -9.76 -4.75 15.51
CA VAL A 74 -9.45 -4.14 16.81
C VAL A 74 -10.42 -2.99 17.08
N GLN A 75 -10.85 -2.82 18.33
CA GLN A 75 -11.57 -1.65 18.79
C GLN A 75 -10.58 -0.72 19.49
N ILE A 76 -10.51 0.53 19.06
CA ILE A 76 -9.48 1.50 19.43
C ILE A 76 -10.16 2.69 20.10
N LYS A 77 -9.58 3.18 21.19
CA LYS A 77 -10.01 4.39 21.90
C LYS A 77 -8.80 5.27 22.21
N CYS A 78 -8.89 6.59 21.99
CA CYS A 78 -7.86 7.50 22.46
C CYS A 78 -7.89 7.64 23.99
N VAL A 79 -6.72 7.60 24.62
CA VAL A 79 -6.52 7.84 26.06
C VAL A 79 -5.54 8.99 26.34
N ASP A 80 -5.02 9.62 25.28
CA ASP A 80 -4.15 10.78 25.34
C ASP A 80 -4.92 12.07 25.70
N LYS A 81 -4.28 12.95 26.48
CA LYS A 81 -4.84 14.26 26.84
C LYS A 81 -4.91 15.22 25.66
N ALA A 82 -4.08 15.01 24.62
CA ALA A 82 -4.06 15.84 23.42
C ALA A 82 -5.17 15.49 22.41
N CYS A 83 -5.95 14.45 22.67
CA CYS A 83 -7.09 14.09 21.83
C CYS A 83 -8.26 15.07 22.00
N SER A 84 -8.89 15.42 20.87
CA SER A 84 -10.10 16.23 20.80
C SER A 84 -11.35 15.41 20.48
N SER A 85 -11.17 14.12 20.17
CA SER A 85 -12.20 13.10 19.97
C SER A 85 -11.91 11.90 20.86
N PHE A 86 -12.95 11.23 21.36
CA PHE A 86 -12.85 10.03 22.20
C PHE A 86 -13.81 8.86 21.88
N PRO A 87 -14.58 8.85 20.76
CA PRO A 87 -15.41 7.69 20.44
C PRO A 87 -14.50 6.50 20.07
N PRO A 88 -14.86 5.28 20.50
CA PRO A 88 -14.16 4.11 20.01
C PRO A 88 -14.46 3.86 18.54
N ALA A 89 -13.52 3.28 17.81
CA ALA A 89 -13.72 2.83 16.42
C ALA A 89 -13.18 1.42 16.22
N ILE A 90 -13.84 0.65 15.36
CA ILE A 90 -13.36 -0.68 14.95
C ILE A 90 -12.58 -0.55 13.65
N ALA A 91 -11.39 -1.16 13.58
CA ALA A 91 -10.57 -1.19 12.38
C ALA A 91 -10.03 -2.60 12.10
N GLN A 92 -9.82 -2.91 10.82
CA GLN A 92 -9.26 -4.19 10.39
C GLN A 92 -7.73 -4.14 10.40
N ILE A 93 -7.08 -5.21 10.83
CA ILE A 93 -5.64 -5.37 10.69
C ILE A 93 -5.34 -5.79 9.25
N THR A 94 -4.70 -4.91 8.50
CA THR A 94 -4.39 -5.12 7.08
C THR A 94 -2.90 -5.08 6.79
N ASP A 95 -2.08 -4.69 7.77
CA ASP A 95 -0.66 -4.50 7.57
C ASP A 95 0.14 -4.74 8.87
N ARG A 96 1.45 -4.69 8.74
CA ARG A 96 2.44 -4.85 9.80
C ARG A 96 3.23 -3.56 9.91
N CYS A 97 3.44 -3.07 11.13
CA CYS A 97 4.39 -1.98 11.41
C CYS A 97 5.65 -2.57 12.05
N PRO A 98 6.74 -2.83 11.30
CA PRO A 98 7.93 -3.49 11.84
C PRO A 98 8.67 -2.65 12.89
N GLY A 99 8.63 -1.32 12.77
CA GLY A 99 9.29 -0.39 13.68
C GLY A 99 8.45 0.05 14.89
N CYS A 100 7.20 -0.40 14.98
CA CYS A 100 6.31 -0.06 16.09
C CYS A 100 6.64 -0.93 17.31
N PRO A 101 6.84 -0.33 18.51
CA PRO A 101 6.84 -1.04 19.79
C PRO A 101 5.58 -1.88 20.04
N TYR A 102 5.67 -2.80 21.00
CA TYR A 102 4.50 -3.54 21.47
C TYR A 102 3.38 -2.57 21.92
N GLY A 103 2.16 -2.84 21.47
CA GLY A 103 0.98 -2.03 21.74
C GLY A 103 0.77 -0.84 20.81
N ASP A 104 1.78 -0.43 20.05
CA ASP A 104 1.63 0.66 19.07
C ASP A 104 0.79 0.19 17.87
N LEU A 105 0.00 1.13 17.35
CA LEU A 105 -0.80 0.97 16.14
C LEU A 105 -0.44 2.07 15.15
N ASP A 106 -0.15 1.68 13.92
CA ASP A 106 0.00 2.64 12.84
C ASP A 106 -1.31 2.63 12.05
N MET A 107 -2.05 3.73 12.08
CA MET A 107 -3.45 3.78 11.67
C MET A 107 -3.61 4.44 10.31
N ALA A 108 -4.58 3.99 9.52
CA ALA A 108 -5.07 4.81 8.42
C ALA A 108 -5.66 6.12 8.97
N LEU A 109 -5.45 7.23 8.25
CA LEU A 109 -5.86 8.56 8.70
C LEU A 109 -7.35 8.65 9.09
N PRO A 110 -8.32 8.01 8.41
CA PRO A 110 -9.73 8.13 8.76
C PRO A 110 -10.04 7.58 10.15
N VAL A 111 -9.54 6.40 10.49
CA VAL A 111 -9.73 5.86 11.85
C VAL A 111 -8.90 6.63 12.89
N PHE A 112 -7.68 7.06 12.57
CA PHE A 112 -6.89 7.90 13.47
C PHE A 112 -7.64 9.18 13.84
N LYS A 113 -8.17 9.89 12.84
CA LYS A 113 -8.94 11.12 13.03
C LYS A 113 -10.25 10.87 13.76
N ALA A 114 -10.96 9.79 13.46
CA ALA A 114 -12.19 9.45 14.15
C ALA A 114 -11.95 9.23 15.66
N VAL A 115 -10.88 8.49 15.99
CA VAL A 115 -10.55 8.10 17.36
C VAL A 115 -9.90 9.23 18.16
N THR A 116 -9.07 10.06 17.53
CA THR A 116 -8.24 11.07 18.24
C THR A 116 -8.68 12.51 18.03
N GLY A 117 -9.40 12.79 16.94
CA GLY A 117 -9.75 14.15 16.49
C GLY A 117 -8.59 14.89 15.82
N GLN A 118 -7.41 14.26 15.71
CA GLN A 118 -6.20 14.82 15.12
C GLN A 118 -5.96 14.25 13.72
N SER A 119 -5.25 14.99 12.88
CA SER A 119 -4.86 14.54 11.53
C SER A 119 -3.39 14.09 11.43
N THR A 120 -2.64 14.23 12.50
CA THR A 120 -1.24 13.80 12.62
C THR A 120 -0.86 13.71 14.10
N GLY A 121 0.29 13.14 14.40
CA GLY A 121 0.87 13.10 15.73
C GLY A 121 1.20 11.69 16.20
N ARG A 122 1.61 11.62 17.48
CA ARG A 122 1.91 10.41 18.22
C ARG A 122 1.08 10.46 19.49
N LEU A 123 -0.01 9.71 19.56
CA LEU A 123 -1.02 9.85 20.61
C LEU A 123 -1.27 8.52 21.30
N GLN A 124 -1.36 8.51 22.62
CA GLN A 124 -1.65 7.30 23.36
C GLN A 124 -3.08 6.79 23.10
N VAL A 125 -3.20 5.52 22.71
CA VAL A 125 -4.46 4.83 22.50
C VAL A 125 -4.51 3.52 23.31
N SER A 126 -5.72 3.09 23.60
CA SER A 126 -6.03 1.78 24.19
C SER A 126 -6.87 0.98 23.20
N TRP A 127 -6.55 -0.29 22.99
CA TRP A 127 -7.28 -1.13 22.03
C TRP A 127 -7.33 -2.60 22.44
N THR A 128 -8.32 -3.32 21.89
CA THR A 128 -8.52 -4.78 22.07
C THR A 128 -8.87 -5.43 20.75
N PHE A 129 -8.58 -6.72 20.58
CA PHE A 129 -9.18 -7.51 19.50
C PHE A 129 -10.69 -7.65 19.73
N VAL A 130 -11.47 -7.51 18.66
CA VAL A 130 -12.93 -7.63 18.67
C VAL A 130 -13.43 -8.40 17.45
N ASP A 131 -14.69 -8.81 17.50
CA ASP A 131 -15.37 -9.34 16.33
C ASP A 131 -15.47 -8.27 15.23
N CYS A 132 -15.15 -8.69 14.02
CA CYS A 132 -15.34 -7.92 12.81
C CYS A 132 -16.82 -7.85 12.42
N PRO A 133 -17.30 -6.67 12.00
CA PRO A 133 -18.66 -6.51 11.48
C PRO A 133 -18.74 -7.03 10.04
N VAL A 134 -18.85 -8.33 9.90
CA VAL A 134 -18.92 -9.01 8.59
C VAL A 134 -20.36 -9.19 8.12
N ASP A 135 -20.56 -9.22 6.80
CA ASP A 135 -21.83 -9.62 6.18
C ASP A 135 -21.58 -10.83 5.28
N GLY A 136 -22.51 -11.79 5.28
CA GLY A 136 -22.36 -13.07 4.60
C GLY A 136 -21.33 -14.02 5.24
N GLY A 137 -21.04 -15.10 4.53
CA GLY A 137 -20.12 -16.14 4.98
C GLY A 137 -18.65 -15.85 4.67
N ILE A 138 -17.77 -16.71 5.18
CA ILE A 138 -16.33 -16.62 4.97
C ILE A 138 -16.02 -16.68 3.47
N LYS A 139 -15.00 -15.95 3.04
CA LYS A 139 -14.48 -16.04 1.68
C LYS A 139 -13.14 -16.78 1.70
N VAL A 140 -13.06 -17.84 0.91
CA VAL A 140 -11.85 -18.63 0.74
C VAL A 140 -11.20 -18.21 -0.57
N CYS A 141 -10.04 -17.57 -0.48
CA CYS A 141 -9.33 -16.98 -1.59
C CYS A 141 -8.12 -17.84 -1.96
N ALA A 142 -8.07 -18.30 -3.21
CA ALA A 142 -6.91 -19.04 -3.71
C ALA A 142 -5.91 -18.07 -4.33
N LYS A 143 -4.67 -18.03 -3.82
CA LYS A 143 -3.65 -17.09 -4.30
C LYS A 143 -3.44 -17.23 -5.81
N SER A 144 -3.16 -16.13 -6.49
CA SER A 144 -2.70 -16.17 -7.89
C SER A 144 -1.49 -17.11 -8.03
N GLY A 145 -1.53 -17.99 -9.03
CA GLY A 145 -0.59 -19.09 -9.21
C GLY A 145 -1.00 -20.42 -8.56
N SER A 146 -2.11 -20.46 -7.80
CA SER A 146 -2.65 -21.73 -7.28
C SER A 146 -3.09 -22.65 -8.42
N SER A 147 -2.83 -23.94 -8.25
CA SER A 147 -3.14 -25.00 -9.20
C SER A 147 -3.31 -26.32 -8.46
N GLN A 148 -3.63 -27.40 -9.17
CA GLN A 148 -3.76 -28.72 -8.56
C GLN A 148 -2.45 -29.26 -7.96
N TRP A 149 -1.31 -28.65 -8.30
CA TRP A 149 0.01 -29.04 -7.82
C TRP A 149 0.48 -28.20 -6.62
N TRP A 150 0.02 -26.96 -6.53
CA TRP A 150 0.42 -26.01 -5.50
C TRP A 150 -0.76 -25.12 -5.12
N LEU A 151 -1.12 -25.08 -3.84
CA LEU A 151 -2.31 -24.36 -3.39
C LEU A 151 -2.01 -23.58 -2.11
N ALA A 152 -2.26 -22.27 -2.15
CA ALA A 152 -2.18 -21.39 -0.98
C ALA A 152 -3.48 -20.62 -0.82
N LEU A 153 -4.08 -20.70 0.36
CA LEU A 153 -5.41 -20.16 0.64
C LEU A 153 -5.36 -19.07 1.70
N GLN A 154 -6.22 -18.07 1.54
CA GLN A 154 -6.49 -17.06 2.54
C GLN A 154 -7.97 -17.12 2.91
N ALA A 155 -8.27 -17.04 4.21
CA ALA A 155 -9.65 -16.85 4.68
C ALA A 155 -9.87 -15.37 4.99
N THR A 156 -10.86 -14.77 4.34
CA THR A 156 -11.27 -13.38 4.51
C THR A 156 -12.76 -13.30 4.89
N ASN A 157 -13.24 -12.11 5.23
CA ASN A 157 -14.62 -11.90 5.69
C ASN A 157 -14.99 -12.78 6.91
N THR A 158 -14.09 -12.90 7.88
CA THR A 158 -14.26 -13.73 9.09
C THR A 158 -14.64 -12.87 10.30
N VAL A 159 -15.51 -13.37 11.17
CA VAL A 159 -15.87 -12.68 12.42
C VAL A 159 -14.66 -12.43 13.32
N ASN A 160 -13.79 -13.41 13.60
CA ASN A 160 -12.69 -13.23 14.57
C ASN A 160 -11.30 -13.70 14.06
N GLY A 161 -11.21 -14.06 12.78
CA GLY A 161 -10.00 -14.56 12.13
C GLY A 161 -9.83 -16.08 12.23
N VAL A 162 -8.93 -16.62 11.40
CA VAL A 162 -8.58 -18.06 11.38
C VAL A 162 -7.26 -18.27 12.10
N GLN A 163 -7.29 -19.07 13.17
CA GLN A 163 -6.10 -19.49 13.91
C GLN A 163 -5.41 -20.70 13.24
N ALA A 164 -6.15 -21.60 12.60
CA ALA A 164 -5.59 -22.75 11.92
C ALA A 164 -6.44 -23.17 10.72
N MET A 165 -5.79 -23.76 9.71
CA MET A 165 -6.45 -24.30 8.52
C MET A 165 -5.90 -25.69 8.17
N ASN A 166 -6.80 -26.62 7.84
CA ASN A 166 -6.45 -27.84 7.13
C ASN A 166 -7.01 -27.78 5.71
N ILE A 167 -6.19 -28.15 4.73
CA ILE A 167 -6.54 -28.17 3.30
C ILE A 167 -6.36 -29.60 2.81
N ASN A 168 -7.41 -30.18 2.24
CA ASN A 168 -7.48 -31.58 1.83
C ASN A 168 -6.98 -32.53 2.94
N ASP A 169 -7.54 -32.31 4.14
CA ASP A 169 -7.27 -33.04 5.39
C ASP A 169 -5.81 -32.98 5.89
N GLY A 170 -4.96 -32.17 5.24
CA GLY A 170 -3.59 -31.90 5.68
C GLY A 170 -3.48 -30.60 6.47
N THR A 171 -2.80 -30.62 7.61
CA THR A 171 -2.44 -29.40 8.36
C THR A 171 -1.66 -28.46 7.45
N SER A 172 -2.18 -27.24 7.30
CA SER A 172 -1.63 -26.24 6.38
C SER A 172 -0.91 -25.17 7.19
N ALA A 173 0.39 -25.06 7.00
CA ALA A 173 1.20 -24.06 7.69
C ALA A 173 0.90 -22.68 7.11
N LEU A 174 0.85 -21.66 7.97
CA LEU A 174 0.86 -20.29 7.49
C LEU A 174 2.22 -20.02 6.82
N LEU A 175 2.22 -19.35 5.67
CA LEU A 175 3.41 -18.74 5.05
C LEU A 175 3.84 -17.50 5.87
N GLY A 176 4.03 -17.72 7.18
CA GLY A 176 4.19 -16.67 8.16
C GLY A 176 5.53 -15.96 8.04
N GLY A 177 5.49 -14.63 8.07
CA GLY A 177 6.66 -13.76 7.87
C GLY A 177 6.73 -13.07 6.50
N THR A 178 5.98 -13.54 5.50
CA THR A 178 5.95 -12.95 4.14
C THR A 178 4.56 -12.61 3.60
N ALA A 179 3.48 -13.35 3.98
CA ALA A 179 2.08 -12.99 3.70
C ALA A 179 1.07 -13.88 4.46
N TYR A 180 -0.19 -13.43 4.62
CA TYR A 180 -1.26 -14.21 5.26
C TYR A 180 -1.90 -15.22 4.29
N TYR A 181 -1.24 -16.38 4.10
CA TYR A 181 -1.75 -17.53 3.33
C TYR A 181 -1.39 -18.85 4.01
N PHE A 182 -2.32 -19.79 4.05
CA PHE A 182 -2.11 -21.17 4.49
C PHE A 182 -1.72 -22.03 3.28
N LEU A 183 -0.56 -22.68 3.35
CA LEU A 183 -0.04 -23.53 2.28
C LEU A 183 -0.56 -24.96 2.46
N ALA A 184 -1.21 -25.49 1.42
CA ALA A 184 -1.67 -26.86 1.41
C ALA A 184 -0.48 -27.83 1.40
N LYS A 185 -0.48 -28.80 2.32
CA LYS A 185 0.43 -29.96 2.26
C LYS A 185 0.01 -30.95 1.18
N ASN A 186 -1.30 -31.09 0.96
CA ASN A 186 -1.90 -31.98 -0.01
C ASN A 186 -2.65 -31.14 -1.07
N SER A 187 -2.06 -30.97 -2.24
CA SER A 187 -2.71 -30.29 -3.38
C SER A 187 -3.60 -31.27 -4.16
N GLY A 188 -4.59 -30.74 -4.88
CA GLY A 188 -5.54 -31.52 -5.68
C GLY A 188 -6.43 -30.62 -6.52
N ALA A 189 -7.43 -31.18 -7.20
CA ALA A 189 -8.31 -30.40 -8.06
C ALA A 189 -8.98 -29.21 -7.32
N LEU A 190 -8.76 -28.00 -7.81
CA LEU A 190 -9.26 -26.77 -7.16
C LEU A 190 -10.79 -26.69 -7.12
N SER A 191 -11.47 -27.29 -8.11
CA SER A 191 -12.93 -27.31 -8.21
C SER A 191 -13.62 -28.02 -7.04
N SER A 192 -12.89 -28.81 -6.26
CA SER A 192 -13.40 -29.51 -5.08
C SER A 192 -12.34 -29.56 -3.97
N THR A 193 -11.98 -28.41 -3.42
CA THR A 193 -11.02 -28.32 -2.32
C THR A 193 -11.72 -28.43 -0.97
N ARG A 194 -11.32 -29.38 -0.12
CA ARG A 194 -11.84 -29.50 1.25
C ARG A 194 -11.06 -28.60 2.20
N VAL A 195 -11.74 -27.71 2.91
CA VAL A 195 -11.13 -26.81 3.90
C VAL A 195 -11.74 -27.03 5.28
N THR A 196 -10.89 -27.04 6.31
CA THR A 196 -11.31 -26.96 7.71
C THR A 196 -10.65 -25.74 8.33
N LEU A 197 -11.46 -24.78 8.78
CA LEU A 197 -11.05 -23.49 9.32
C LEU A 197 -11.34 -23.47 10.82
N THR A 198 -10.34 -23.23 11.66
CA THR A 198 -10.50 -23.06 13.10
C THR A 198 -10.26 -21.61 13.46
N SER A 199 -11.22 -21.00 14.14
CA SER A 199 -11.20 -19.59 14.54
C SER A 199 -10.38 -19.32 15.80
N PHE A 200 -10.10 -18.04 16.08
CA PHE A 200 -9.48 -17.63 17.36
C PHE A 200 -10.40 -17.83 18.58
N SER A 201 -11.71 -18.05 18.41
CA SER A 201 -12.64 -18.44 19.49
C SER A 201 -12.71 -19.96 19.71
N GLY A 202 -12.10 -20.76 18.83
CA GLY A 202 -12.10 -22.23 18.91
C GLY A 202 -13.15 -22.92 18.05
N ASP A 203 -14.11 -22.18 17.47
CA ASP A 203 -15.11 -22.74 16.56
C ASP A 203 -14.46 -23.20 15.25
N THR A 204 -14.91 -24.33 14.71
CA THR A 204 -14.35 -24.93 13.49
C THR A 204 -15.43 -25.14 12.42
N ILE A 205 -15.11 -24.78 11.17
CA ILE A 205 -15.96 -24.96 9.99
C ILE A 205 -15.25 -25.88 9.01
N THR A 206 -15.91 -26.96 8.59
CA THR A 206 -15.40 -27.85 7.53
C THR A 206 -16.37 -27.85 6.34
N THR A 207 -15.86 -27.58 5.14
CA THR A 207 -16.66 -27.59 3.91
C THR A 207 -15.80 -27.89 2.68
N THR A 208 -16.44 -28.13 1.53
CA THR A 208 -15.79 -28.23 0.22
C THR A 208 -16.10 -26.98 -0.59
N VAL A 209 -15.07 -26.41 -1.22
CA VAL A 209 -15.16 -25.15 -1.97
C VAL A 209 -14.57 -25.33 -3.36
N GLY A 210 -15.28 -24.85 -4.38
CA GLY A 210 -14.76 -24.70 -5.72
C GLY A 210 -13.93 -23.42 -5.82
N LEU A 211 -12.65 -23.55 -6.12
CA LEU A 211 -11.69 -22.46 -6.14
C LEU A 211 -11.19 -22.17 -7.55
N ALA A 212 -10.80 -20.92 -7.78
CA ALA A 212 -10.08 -20.49 -8.97
C ALA A 212 -8.89 -19.62 -8.55
N ALA A 213 -7.75 -19.78 -9.20
CA ALA A 213 -6.54 -19.02 -8.87
C ALA A 213 -6.77 -17.51 -9.03
N GLY A 214 -6.36 -16.74 -8.03
CA GLY A 214 -6.54 -15.29 -8.00
C GLY A 214 -7.97 -14.84 -7.69
N GLN A 215 -8.86 -15.73 -7.26
CA GLN A 215 -10.26 -15.44 -6.93
C GLN A 215 -10.62 -15.87 -5.50
N CYS A 216 -11.68 -15.25 -4.98
CA CYS A 216 -12.30 -15.61 -3.70
C CYS A 216 -13.66 -16.25 -3.93
N THR A 217 -13.91 -17.38 -3.28
CA THR A 217 -15.22 -18.05 -3.27
C THR A 217 -15.85 -17.89 -1.90
N GLN A 218 -17.05 -17.31 -1.84
CA GLN A 218 -17.81 -17.19 -0.60
C GLN A 218 -18.50 -18.51 -0.26
N ILE A 219 -18.31 -19.00 0.96
CA ILE A 219 -19.06 -20.13 1.52
C ILE A 219 -20.27 -19.60 2.29
N SER A 220 -21.26 -20.45 2.58
CA SER A 220 -22.46 -20.03 3.32
C SER A 220 -22.23 -19.92 4.83
N GLN A 221 -21.16 -20.53 5.34
CA GLN A 221 -20.85 -20.60 6.76
C GLN A 221 -20.05 -19.37 7.26
N GLN A 222 -20.26 -19.03 8.52
CA GLN A 222 -19.54 -17.99 9.26
C GLN A 222 -19.24 -18.47 10.69
N PHE A 223 -18.18 -17.96 11.31
CA PHE A 223 -17.90 -18.25 12.73
C PHE A 223 -18.94 -17.62 13.66
N GLN A 224 -19.09 -18.17 14.86
CA GLN A 224 -19.98 -17.58 15.88
C GLN A 224 -19.37 -16.28 16.41
N SER A 225 -20.22 -15.28 16.67
CA SER A 225 -19.79 -14.07 17.36
C SER A 225 -19.41 -14.37 18.81
N SER A 226 -18.29 -13.82 19.26
CA SER A 226 -17.75 -13.98 20.61
C SER A 226 -18.45 -13.11 21.67
N GLY A 227 -19.58 -12.47 21.34
CA GLY A 227 -20.48 -11.84 22.31
C GLY A 227 -20.12 -10.41 22.75
N GLY A 228 -19.22 -9.71 22.05
CA GLY A 228 -18.91 -8.30 22.29
C GLY A 228 -19.70 -7.35 21.39
N ALA A 229 -20.72 -6.66 21.93
CA ALA A 229 -21.56 -5.74 21.16
C ALA A 229 -20.82 -4.42 20.79
N PRO A 230 -20.86 -3.95 19.53
CA PRO A 230 -20.41 -2.61 19.15
C PRO A 230 -21.41 -1.53 19.57
N GLN A 231 -20.94 -0.43 20.17
CA GLN A 231 -21.77 0.76 20.43
C GLN A 231 -21.86 1.68 19.19
N PRO A 232 -22.97 2.43 18.96
CA PRO A 232 -23.18 3.21 17.74
C PRO A 232 -22.40 4.55 17.69
N GLN A 233 -21.88 4.93 16.52
CA GLN A 233 -21.23 6.23 16.23
C GLN A 233 -22.24 7.35 15.85
N PRO A 234 -22.03 8.63 16.25
CA PRO A 234 -22.81 9.80 15.79
C PRO A 234 -22.20 10.52 14.55
N GLN A 235 -23.06 11.16 13.73
CA GLN A 235 -22.73 11.93 12.51
C GLN A 235 -22.28 13.40 12.77
N PRO A 236 -21.48 14.05 11.89
CA PRO A 236 -21.10 15.47 12.02
C PRO A 236 -21.85 16.48 11.10
N GLN A 237 -22.06 17.71 11.59
CA GLN A 237 -22.48 18.93 10.86
C GLN A 237 -21.28 19.91 10.63
N PRO A 238 -21.37 20.90 9.70
CA PRO A 238 -20.22 21.55 9.05
C PRO A 238 -19.73 22.87 9.68
N ALA A 239 -18.49 23.29 9.31
CA ALA A 239 -17.84 24.55 9.71
C ALA A 239 -17.27 25.35 8.48
N PRO A 240 -16.97 26.66 8.61
CA PRO A 240 -16.96 27.66 7.52
C PRO A 240 -15.58 28.00 6.89
N GLN A 241 -15.62 28.84 5.85
CA GLN A 241 -14.62 29.13 4.80
C GLN A 241 -13.67 30.33 5.06
N PRO A 242 -12.40 30.36 4.57
CA PRO A 242 -11.55 31.57 4.54
C PRO A 242 -11.36 32.23 3.15
N ALA A 243 -10.91 33.50 3.17
CA ALA A 243 -10.86 34.51 2.10
C ALA A 243 -9.54 34.49 1.23
N PRO A 244 -9.42 35.35 0.17
CA PRO A 244 -8.74 35.00 -1.10
C PRO A 244 -7.25 35.38 -1.24
N ALA A 245 -6.58 34.70 -2.17
CA ALA A 245 -5.17 34.84 -2.55
C ALA A 245 -4.92 35.83 -3.72
N PRO A 246 -3.68 36.36 -3.88
CA PRO A 246 -3.33 37.30 -4.94
C PRO A 246 -2.89 36.64 -6.27
N ALA A 247 -2.91 37.42 -7.35
CA ALA A 247 -2.61 37.04 -8.75
C ALA A 247 -1.22 37.61 -9.22
N PRO A 248 -0.72 37.31 -10.44
CA PRO A 248 0.48 36.49 -10.67
C PRO A 248 1.67 37.26 -11.30
N ALA A 249 2.87 36.67 -11.28
CA ALA A 249 4.01 37.15 -12.05
C ALA A 249 4.90 36.02 -12.63
N GLY A 250 5.24 36.16 -13.92
CA GLY A 250 6.55 35.86 -14.53
C GLY A 250 7.11 34.44 -14.45
N GLN A 251 7.12 33.76 -15.59
CA GLN A 251 7.56 32.37 -15.78
C GLN A 251 9.09 32.19 -15.67
N VAL A 252 9.51 31.30 -14.76
CA VAL A 252 10.82 30.63 -14.71
C VAL A 252 10.53 29.14 -14.51
N PRO A 253 11.30 28.20 -15.09
CA PRO A 253 11.16 26.78 -14.79
C PRO A 253 11.31 26.52 -13.29
N VAL A 254 10.29 25.93 -12.67
CA VAL A 254 10.30 25.64 -11.24
C VAL A 254 11.23 24.45 -10.96
N ALA A 255 11.93 24.49 -9.83
CA ALA A 255 12.94 23.49 -9.47
C ALA A 255 12.38 22.04 -9.50
N PRO A 256 13.18 21.05 -9.93
CA PRO A 256 12.78 19.64 -9.96
C PRO A 256 12.44 19.08 -8.58
N ALA A 257 11.76 17.94 -8.53
CA ALA A 257 11.55 17.23 -7.27
C ALA A 257 12.88 16.83 -6.61
N SER A 258 12.99 17.04 -5.30
CA SER A 258 14.19 16.66 -4.54
C SER A 258 14.42 15.14 -4.60
N LEU A 259 15.68 14.69 -4.48
CA LEU A 259 15.99 13.26 -4.44
C LEU A 259 15.21 12.54 -3.32
N THR A 260 15.03 13.18 -2.17
CA THR A 260 14.24 12.64 -1.06
C THR A 260 12.79 12.41 -1.46
N THR A 261 12.16 13.36 -2.15
CA THR A 261 10.79 13.22 -2.68
C THR A 261 10.73 12.12 -3.73
N ARG A 262 11.74 12.03 -4.59
CA ARG A 262 11.82 11.00 -5.65
C ARG A 262 11.89 9.59 -5.09
N LEU A 263 12.66 9.36 -4.03
CA LEU A 263 12.79 8.05 -3.40
C LEU A 263 11.52 7.58 -2.67
N GLN A 264 10.56 8.48 -2.41
CA GLN A 264 9.25 8.13 -1.84
C GLN A 264 8.26 7.60 -2.89
N LEU A 265 8.58 7.73 -4.18
CA LEU A 265 7.79 7.20 -5.28
C LEU A 265 8.46 5.94 -5.84
N PRO A 266 7.71 5.06 -6.54
CA PRO A 266 8.34 4.04 -7.37
C PRO A 266 9.25 4.68 -8.43
N PHE A 267 10.41 4.08 -8.67
CA PHE A 267 11.37 4.56 -9.68
C PHE A 267 12.10 3.40 -10.34
N SER A 268 12.64 3.65 -11.53
CA SER A 268 13.71 2.81 -12.08
C SER A 268 15.06 3.34 -11.64
N LEU A 269 16.00 2.43 -11.33
CA LEU A 269 17.41 2.78 -11.23
C LEU A 269 17.99 2.76 -12.64
N VAL A 270 18.60 3.86 -13.08
CA VAL A 270 19.17 4.01 -14.42
C VAL A 270 20.65 4.34 -14.35
N THR A 271 21.41 3.70 -15.21
CA THR A 271 22.83 3.94 -15.45
C THR A 271 23.04 5.24 -16.25
N ASN A 272 24.26 5.74 -16.30
CA ASN A 272 24.60 6.95 -17.07
C ASN A 272 24.39 6.82 -18.59
N ASP A 273 24.43 5.61 -19.14
CA ASP A 273 24.14 5.32 -20.54
C ASP A 273 22.65 5.01 -20.80
N GLY A 274 21.79 5.18 -19.79
CA GLY A 274 20.33 5.12 -19.93
C GLY A 274 19.73 3.72 -19.84
N GLN A 275 20.53 2.69 -19.51
CA GLN A 275 20.01 1.37 -19.18
C GLN A 275 19.37 1.40 -17.79
N ALA A 276 18.33 0.61 -17.57
CA ALA A 276 17.69 0.46 -16.28
C ALA A 276 18.08 -0.86 -15.63
N VAL A 277 18.32 -0.81 -14.32
CA VAL A 277 18.59 -1.98 -13.48
C VAL A 277 17.28 -2.73 -13.27
N LEU A 278 17.29 -4.03 -13.56
CA LEU A 278 16.17 -4.93 -13.43
C LEU A 278 16.49 -6.11 -12.54
N GLU A 279 15.48 -6.60 -11.83
CA GLU A 279 15.53 -7.89 -11.13
C GLU A 279 15.02 -9.00 -12.03
N PHE A 280 15.71 -10.15 -12.05
CA PHE A 280 15.25 -11.36 -12.71
C PHE A 280 15.79 -12.61 -12.01
N TYR A 281 14.88 -13.48 -11.54
CA TYR A 281 15.20 -14.69 -10.77
C TYR A 281 16.14 -14.44 -9.59
N SER A 282 15.89 -13.36 -8.86
CA SER A 282 16.69 -12.87 -7.73
C SER A 282 18.03 -12.25 -8.11
N ASN A 283 18.46 -12.28 -9.36
CA ASN A 283 19.68 -11.59 -9.79
C ASN A 283 19.36 -10.19 -10.32
N SER A 284 20.38 -9.34 -10.39
CA SER A 284 20.27 -8.00 -10.96
C SER A 284 20.95 -7.94 -12.33
N TYR A 285 20.28 -7.33 -13.30
CA TYR A 285 20.78 -7.10 -14.64
C TYR A 285 20.49 -5.66 -15.06
N MET A 286 20.97 -5.24 -16.22
CA MET A 286 20.58 -3.97 -16.83
C MET A 286 20.07 -4.17 -18.26
N GLY A 287 19.16 -3.31 -18.68
CA GLY A 287 18.59 -3.37 -20.03
C GLY A 287 17.78 -2.12 -20.36
N THR A 288 17.20 -2.10 -21.57
CA THR A 288 16.32 -1.00 -21.97
C THR A 288 15.11 -0.94 -21.04
N ASN A 289 14.89 0.23 -20.42
CA ASN A 289 13.80 0.40 -19.47
C ASN A 289 12.43 0.22 -20.13
N SER A 290 11.81 -0.94 -19.93
CA SER A 290 10.43 -1.20 -20.35
C SER A 290 9.40 -0.80 -19.30
N PHE A 291 9.87 -0.30 -18.15
CA PHE A 291 9.06 0.09 -17.00
C PHE A 291 8.17 -1.04 -16.46
N THR A 292 8.40 -2.31 -16.82
CA THR A 292 7.72 -3.46 -16.19
C THR A 292 8.17 -3.61 -14.74
N ALA A 293 7.44 -4.39 -13.93
CA ALA A 293 7.73 -4.57 -12.51
C ALA A 293 9.20 -4.93 -12.21
N ASN A 294 9.87 -5.65 -13.12
CA ASN A 294 11.29 -5.99 -13.03
C ASN A 294 12.21 -4.79 -12.94
N TYR A 295 11.85 -3.68 -13.59
CA TYR A 295 12.64 -2.44 -13.63
C TYR A 295 12.25 -1.42 -12.56
N ILE A 296 11.24 -1.73 -11.73
CA ILE A 296 10.70 -0.79 -10.75
C ILE A 296 11.15 -1.18 -9.35
N TRP A 297 11.69 -0.19 -8.67
CA TRP A 297 12.18 -0.28 -7.30
C TRP A 297 11.40 0.69 -6.42
N THR A 298 11.30 0.34 -5.15
CA THR A 298 10.89 1.28 -4.09
C THR A 298 11.98 1.37 -3.05
N TYR A 299 12.02 2.48 -2.30
CA TYR A 299 13.04 2.71 -1.28
C TYR A 299 12.40 2.94 0.08
N ASN A 300 12.76 2.10 1.05
CA ASN A 300 12.38 2.28 2.44
C ASN A 300 13.50 3.05 3.15
N ALA A 301 13.34 4.38 3.26
CA ALA A 301 14.35 5.23 3.87
C ALA A 301 14.66 4.90 5.35
N PRO A 302 13.67 4.62 6.22
CA PRO A 302 13.93 4.18 7.59
C PRO A 302 14.83 2.95 7.72
N THR A 303 14.66 1.94 6.85
CA THR A 303 15.48 0.72 6.90
C THR A 303 16.66 0.72 5.93
N GLN A 304 16.73 1.74 5.06
CA GLN A 304 17.68 1.89 3.95
C GLN A 304 17.60 0.76 2.92
N GLN A 305 16.41 0.19 2.70
CA GLN A 305 16.24 -0.96 1.81
C GLN A 305 15.74 -0.55 0.43
N LEU A 306 16.31 -1.16 -0.61
CA LEU A 306 15.79 -1.13 -1.98
C LEU A 306 14.95 -2.39 -2.21
N LEU A 307 13.68 -2.23 -2.54
CA LEU A 307 12.75 -3.33 -2.76
C LEU A 307 12.46 -3.45 -4.25
N SER A 308 12.49 -4.68 -4.78
CA SER A 308 12.06 -4.96 -6.15
C SER A 308 10.55 -5.09 -6.23
N ARG A 309 9.92 -4.49 -7.24
CA ARG A 309 8.47 -4.67 -7.49
C ARG A 309 8.14 -6.03 -8.10
N SER A 310 9.06 -6.66 -8.86
CA SER A 310 8.85 -8.01 -9.41
C SER A 310 9.10 -9.12 -8.39
N ALA A 311 10.04 -8.93 -7.47
CA ALA A 311 10.32 -9.86 -6.38
C ALA A 311 9.66 -9.38 -5.08
N MET A 312 8.33 -9.54 -5.00
CA MET A 312 7.52 -9.06 -3.88
C MET A 312 8.07 -9.53 -2.52
N GLY A 313 8.28 -8.58 -1.61
CA GLY A 313 8.83 -8.85 -0.28
C GLY A 313 10.33 -9.14 -0.26
N GLN A 314 11.03 -8.96 -1.38
CA GLN A 314 12.47 -9.08 -1.45
C GLN A 314 13.17 -7.72 -1.63
N CYS A 315 14.29 -7.61 -0.93
CA CYS A 315 15.16 -6.46 -0.87
C CYS A 315 16.48 -6.80 -1.56
N LEU A 316 17.12 -5.81 -2.17
CA LEU A 316 18.48 -5.94 -2.67
C LEU A 316 19.41 -6.28 -1.51
N ASP A 317 20.12 -7.39 -1.60
CA ASP A 317 20.96 -7.96 -0.53
C ASP A 317 22.36 -8.23 -1.08
N ALA A 318 23.37 -7.69 -0.40
CA ALA A 318 24.77 -7.93 -0.69
C ALA A 318 25.34 -9.00 0.24
N TYR A 319 25.67 -10.17 -0.31
CA TYR A 319 26.15 -11.31 0.46
C TYR A 319 27.56 -11.72 0.07
N LYS A 320 28.26 -12.37 1.00
CA LYS A 320 29.60 -12.92 0.77
C LYS A 320 29.48 -14.38 0.34
N GLY A 321 29.97 -14.72 -0.84
CA GLY A 321 30.00 -16.08 -1.35
C GLY A 321 31.02 -16.96 -0.61
N SER A 322 30.95 -18.28 -0.86
CA SER A 322 31.89 -19.25 -0.31
C SER A 322 33.33 -19.05 -0.79
N ASP A 323 33.51 -18.39 -1.93
CA ASP A 323 34.80 -17.97 -2.48
C ASP A 323 35.35 -16.68 -1.83
N GLY A 324 34.60 -16.12 -0.89
CA GLY A 324 34.95 -14.91 -0.16
C GLY A 324 34.67 -13.60 -0.90
N LYS A 325 34.09 -13.63 -2.10
CA LYS A 325 33.73 -12.42 -2.86
C LYS A 325 32.35 -11.91 -2.47
N MET A 326 32.11 -10.63 -2.74
CA MET A 326 30.79 -10.01 -2.56
C MET A 326 29.95 -10.19 -3.82
N TYR A 327 28.68 -10.51 -3.62
CA TYR A 327 27.67 -10.69 -4.64
C TYR A 327 26.44 -9.88 -4.29
N VAL A 328 25.53 -9.74 -5.25
CA VAL A 328 24.24 -9.10 -5.05
C VAL A 328 23.14 -9.98 -5.60
N HIS A 329 22.04 -10.05 -4.88
CA HIS A 329 20.81 -10.67 -5.30
C HIS A 329 19.63 -9.94 -4.63
N THR A 330 18.40 -10.38 -4.87
CA THR A 330 17.29 -10.06 -3.99
C THR A 330 17.07 -11.19 -2.99
N TRP A 331 16.73 -10.81 -1.76
CA TRP A 331 16.45 -11.73 -0.69
C TRP A 331 15.30 -11.23 0.17
N ALA A 332 14.65 -12.10 0.95
CA ALA A 332 13.55 -11.72 1.83
C ALA A 332 13.94 -10.48 2.68
N CYS A 333 13.09 -9.46 2.64
CA CYS A 333 13.34 -8.19 3.33
C CYS A 333 13.37 -8.38 4.85
N ASP A 334 14.46 -7.93 5.46
CA ASP A 334 14.61 -7.83 6.91
C ASP A 334 15.28 -6.50 7.26
N GLY A 335 14.53 -5.59 7.91
CA GLY A 335 15.03 -4.27 8.27
C GLY A 335 16.23 -4.29 9.23
N GLY A 336 16.43 -5.39 9.96
CA GLY A 336 17.60 -5.65 10.80
C GLY A 336 18.80 -6.21 10.04
N ASN A 337 18.61 -6.73 8.83
CA ASN A 337 19.69 -7.31 8.04
C ASN A 337 20.60 -6.22 7.47
N ASN A 338 21.84 -6.21 7.93
CA ASN A 338 22.85 -5.24 7.52
C ASN A 338 23.22 -5.34 6.03
N ASN A 339 23.07 -6.51 5.40
CA ASN A 339 23.38 -6.73 3.99
C ASN A 339 22.38 -6.07 3.02
N GLN A 340 21.26 -5.57 3.55
CA GLN A 340 20.17 -5.01 2.74
C GLN A 340 20.12 -3.48 2.81
N LYS A 341 21.16 -2.85 3.38
CA LYS A 341 21.17 -1.40 3.64
C LYS A 341 21.95 -0.68 2.55
N TRP A 342 21.28 0.21 1.84
CA TRP A 342 21.77 0.94 0.68
C TRP A 342 21.50 2.44 0.83
N LEU A 343 22.50 3.25 0.55
CA LEU A 343 22.42 4.69 0.42
C LEU A 343 22.32 5.04 -1.06
N VAL A 344 21.21 5.68 -1.45
CA VAL A 344 20.99 6.18 -2.81
C VAL A 344 21.21 7.69 -2.81
N ALA A 345 22.39 8.13 -3.24
CA ALA A 345 22.76 9.55 -3.25
C ALA A 345 23.91 9.81 -4.22
N ASN A 346 23.97 11.04 -4.73
CA ASN A 346 25.09 11.53 -5.56
C ASN A 346 25.39 10.65 -6.79
N GLY A 347 24.35 10.01 -7.33
CA GLY A 347 24.46 9.05 -8.43
C GLY A 347 25.22 7.78 -8.11
N LEU A 348 25.17 7.34 -6.85
CA LEU A 348 25.65 6.04 -6.41
C LEU A 348 24.52 5.31 -5.67
N VAL A 349 24.51 3.99 -5.83
CA VAL A 349 23.82 3.06 -4.93
C VAL A 349 24.90 2.35 -4.12
N LYS A 350 25.22 2.93 -2.96
CA LYS A 350 26.32 2.51 -2.10
C LYS A 350 25.80 1.70 -0.94
N HIS A 351 26.43 0.59 -0.60
CA HIS A 351 26.07 -0.16 0.58
C HIS A 351 26.36 0.65 1.86
N ALA A 352 25.42 0.68 2.80
CA ALA A 352 25.47 1.52 3.99
C ALA A 352 26.37 0.95 5.09
N VAL A 353 26.46 -0.38 5.19
CA VAL A 353 27.23 -1.08 6.23
C VAL A 353 28.60 -1.58 5.74
N TRP A 354 28.63 -2.40 4.68
CA TRP A 354 29.89 -2.81 4.04
C TRP A 354 30.67 -1.60 3.51
N PRO A 355 31.91 -1.37 3.99
CA PRO A 355 32.70 -0.23 3.58
C PRO A 355 33.10 -0.37 2.11
N ASN A 356 33.01 0.76 1.39
CA ASN A 356 33.45 0.87 0.01
C ASN A 356 32.79 -0.12 -0.97
N LEU A 357 31.54 -0.52 -0.78
CA LEU A 357 30.82 -1.39 -1.69
C LEU A 357 29.73 -0.62 -2.45
N CYS A 358 29.73 -0.67 -3.78
CA CYS A 358 28.77 0.03 -4.64
C CYS A 358 28.17 -0.94 -5.66
N LEU A 359 26.94 -0.68 -6.11
CA LEU A 359 26.43 -1.31 -7.33
C LEU A 359 27.28 -0.87 -8.53
N ASP A 360 27.59 -1.83 -9.39
CA ASP A 360 28.39 -1.66 -10.60
C ASP A 360 27.67 -2.35 -11.76
N ALA A 361 27.23 -1.55 -12.72
CA ALA A 361 26.51 -1.98 -13.91
C ALA A 361 27.40 -1.69 -15.12
N ASN A 362 28.21 -2.69 -15.52
CA ASN A 362 29.22 -2.51 -16.56
C ASN A 362 28.68 -2.89 -17.94
N PRO A 363 28.41 -1.94 -18.85
CA PRO A 363 27.79 -2.23 -20.16
C PRO A 363 28.59 -3.20 -21.03
N GLY A 364 29.88 -3.40 -20.76
CA GLY A 364 30.73 -4.36 -21.45
C GLY A 364 30.58 -5.81 -21.01
N THR A 365 29.83 -6.13 -19.94
CA THR A 365 29.57 -7.52 -19.54
C THR A 365 28.58 -8.17 -20.50
N ALA A 366 28.96 -9.30 -21.09
CA ALA A 366 28.17 -9.99 -22.12
C ALA A 366 26.79 -10.46 -21.65
N ASP A 367 26.61 -10.69 -20.34
CA ASP A 367 25.34 -11.10 -19.74
C ASP A 367 24.55 -9.92 -19.14
N HIS A 368 25.07 -8.70 -19.27
CA HIS A 368 24.50 -7.48 -18.68
C HIS A 368 24.22 -7.58 -17.18
N SER A 369 24.97 -8.40 -16.45
CA SER A 369 24.82 -8.55 -15.01
C SER A 369 25.18 -7.25 -14.28
N VAL A 370 24.40 -6.95 -13.24
CA VAL A 370 24.71 -5.90 -12.29
C VAL A 370 25.26 -6.57 -11.04
N GLN A 371 26.43 -6.11 -10.62
CA GLN A 371 27.16 -6.69 -9.50
C GLN A 371 27.43 -5.65 -8.42
N VAL A 372 28.13 -6.07 -7.37
CA VAL A 372 28.75 -5.15 -6.41
C VAL A 372 30.25 -5.10 -6.63
N TRP A 373 30.82 -3.92 -6.50
CA TRP A 373 32.25 -3.68 -6.67
C TRP A 373 32.75 -2.64 -5.68
N PRO A 374 34.06 -2.59 -5.37
CA PRO A 374 34.64 -1.44 -4.69
C PRO A 374 34.19 -0.12 -5.30
N CYS A 375 33.72 0.83 -4.49
CA CYS A 375 33.34 2.15 -5.00
C CYS A 375 34.58 2.86 -5.55
N VAL A 376 34.53 3.29 -6.81
CA VAL A 376 35.61 3.99 -7.52
C VAL A 376 35.11 5.35 -7.97
N ASN A 377 35.77 6.41 -7.52
CA ASN A 377 35.40 7.77 -7.89
C ASN A 377 35.52 7.96 -9.41
N GLY A 378 34.49 8.53 -10.04
CA GLY A 378 34.45 8.75 -11.48
C GLY A 378 34.17 7.51 -12.33
N ASN A 379 34.01 6.32 -11.75
CA ASN A 379 33.62 5.12 -12.50
C ASN A 379 32.20 5.28 -13.03
N THR A 380 32.05 5.35 -14.35
CA THR A 380 30.77 5.54 -15.03
C THR A 380 29.81 4.37 -14.84
N ASN A 381 30.31 3.16 -14.62
CA ASN A 381 29.49 1.95 -14.41
C ASN A 381 28.79 1.96 -13.04
N GLN A 382 29.30 2.72 -12.09
CA GLN A 382 28.72 2.87 -10.76
C GLN A 382 27.78 4.07 -10.68
N ARG A 383 27.65 4.84 -11.78
CA ARG A 383 26.75 5.98 -11.86
C ARG A 383 25.33 5.51 -12.11
N ILE A 384 24.64 5.20 -11.03
CA ILE A 384 23.28 4.68 -11.02
C ILE A 384 22.40 5.66 -10.23
N ASN A 385 21.35 6.16 -10.86
CA ASN A 385 20.45 7.17 -10.30
C ASN A 385 18.99 6.70 -10.37
N PRO A 386 18.12 7.12 -9.44
CA PRO A 386 16.69 7.06 -9.69
C PRO A 386 16.34 7.89 -10.94
N SER A 387 15.80 7.26 -11.98
CA SER A 387 15.30 7.91 -13.20
C SER A 387 14.36 9.05 -12.82
N THR A 388 14.45 10.23 -13.43
CA THR A 388 13.47 11.31 -13.24
C THR A 388 12.13 11.02 -13.90
N VAL A 389 12.13 10.13 -14.88
CA VAL A 389 10.95 9.76 -15.66
C VAL A 389 10.35 8.46 -15.12
N MET A 390 9.04 8.45 -14.97
CA MET A 390 8.25 7.27 -14.68
C MET A 390 7.07 7.21 -15.65
N LYS A 391 7.05 6.18 -16.50
CA LYS A 391 5.95 5.91 -17.43
C LYS A 391 4.87 5.06 -16.79
N HIS A 392 3.72 5.03 -17.44
CA HIS A 392 2.59 4.18 -17.13
C HIS A 392 2.14 4.38 -15.67
N VAL A 393 2.03 5.63 -15.24
CA VAL A 393 1.49 6.00 -13.95
C VAL A 393 0.00 6.30 -14.11
N ALA A 394 -0.84 5.69 -13.28
CA ALA A 394 -2.24 6.10 -13.18
C ALA A 394 -2.43 7.02 -11.96
N ILE A 395 -3.15 8.13 -12.16
CA ILE A 395 -3.56 9.05 -11.09
C ILE A 395 -4.98 8.69 -10.72
N THR A 396 -5.19 8.02 -9.59
CA THR A 396 -6.50 7.44 -9.27
C THR A 396 -7.10 8.03 -8.01
N LEU A 397 -8.43 7.98 -7.94
CA LEU A 397 -9.19 8.17 -6.72
C LEU A 397 -10.07 6.93 -6.53
N ARG A 398 -9.48 5.87 -5.94
CA ARG A 398 -10.08 4.54 -5.87
C ARG A 398 -11.42 4.52 -5.11
N SER A 399 -11.57 5.33 -4.07
CA SER A 399 -12.84 5.48 -3.33
C SER A 399 -14.01 5.94 -4.21
N GLN A 400 -13.71 6.53 -5.37
CA GLN A 400 -14.69 6.99 -6.35
C GLN A 400 -14.73 6.09 -7.61
N GLY A 401 -13.86 5.09 -7.68
CA GLY A 401 -13.74 4.16 -8.81
C GLY A 401 -13.30 4.85 -10.10
N VAL A 402 -12.47 5.89 -10.01
CA VAL A 402 -12.04 6.68 -11.17
C VAL A 402 -10.53 6.90 -11.24
N ALA A 403 -10.05 7.13 -12.46
CA ALA A 403 -8.72 7.62 -12.77
C ALA A 403 -8.80 8.94 -13.54
N LEU A 404 -7.79 9.80 -13.39
CA LEU A 404 -7.62 10.96 -14.24
C LEU A 404 -7.30 10.47 -15.65
N THR A 405 -8.12 10.86 -16.61
CA THR A 405 -7.96 10.45 -18.00
C THR A 405 -7.88 11.65 -18.92
N ALA A 406 -7.07 11.51 -19.97
CA ALA A 406 -7.06 12.44 -21.09
C ALA A 406 -7.79 11.82 -22.28
N ASN A 407 -8.46 12.67 -23.06
CA ASN A 407 -9.11 12.31 -24.31
C ASN A 407 -8.33 12.90 -25.50
N ARG A 408 -8.58 12.36 -26.70
CA ARG A 408 -7.91 12.81 -27.94
C ARG A 408 -8.25 14.26 -28.33
N ASP A 409 -9.36 14.79 -27.84
CA ASP A 409 -9.75 16.20 -28.02
C ASP A 409 -9.06 17.16 -27.04
N GLY A 410 -8.18 16.64 -26.17
CA GLY A 410 -7.44 17.40 -25.18
C GLY A 410 -8.21 17.68 -23.89
N SER A 411 -9.44 17.19 -23.76
CA SER A 411 -10.17 17.25 -22.49
C SER A 411 -9.61 16.27 -21.47
N VAL A 412 -9.65 16.66 -20.20
CA VAL A 412 -9.25 15.84 -19.06
C VAL A 412 -10.44 15.66 -18.14
N ALA A 413 -10.66 14.42 -17.69
CA ALA A 413 -11.80 14.08 -16.82
C ALA A 413 -11.46 12.90 -15.92
N PHE A 414 -12.17 12.77 -14.80
CA PHE A 414 -12.16 11.54 -14.02
C PHE A 414 -13.24 10.59 -14.54
N ARG A 415 -12.84 9.39 -14.93
CA ARG A 415 -13.75 8.30 -15.31
C ARG A 415 -13.25 6.97 -14.80
N ALA A 416 -14.14 5.97 -14.78
CA ALA A 416 -13.71 4.60 -14.54
C ALA A 416 -12.69 4.19 -15.63
N PRO A 417 -11.58 3.54 -15.24
CA PRO A 417 -10.63 3.00 -16.22
C PRO A 417 -11.32 1.89 -17.02
N ASN A 418 -11.07 1.87 -18.33
CA ASN A 418 -11.59 0.88 -19.26
C ASN A 418 -10.43 -0.02 -19.72
N PRO A 419 -10.38 -1.32 -19.36
CA PRO A 419 -11.53 -2.14 -18.95
C PRO A 419 -11.75 -2.30 -17.44
N SER A 420 -10.68 -2.42 -16.64
CA SER A 420 -10.74 -2.54 -15.18
C SER A 420 -9.48 -1.94 -14.56
N PHE A 421 -9.45 -1.72 -13.25
CA PHE A 421 -8.23 -1.24 -12.57
C PHE A 421 -7.04 -2.19 -12.74
N ASN A 422 -7.27 -3.52 -12.80
CA ASN A 422 -6.20 -4.49 -13.10
C ASN A 422 -5.73 -4.40 -14.57
N GLY A 423 -6.60 -3.91 -15.46
CA GLY A 423 -6.30 -3.65 -16.86
C GLY A 423 -5.94 -2.19 -17.13
N ILE A 424 -5.66 -1.36 -16.11
CA ILE A 424 -5.49 0.09 -16.31
C ILE A 424 -4.35 0.41 -17.29
N LEU A 425 -3.31 -0.43 -17.34
CA LEU A 425 -2.22 -0.31 -18.31
C LEU A 425 -2.67 -0.40 -19.77
N SER A 426 -3.80 -1.05 -20.04
CA SER A 426 -4.39 -1.11 -21.39
C SER A 426 -5.24 0.13 -21.72
N ASP A 427 -5.60 0.94 -20.73
CA ASP A 427 -6.29 2.22 -20.90
C ASP A 427 -5.27 3.35 -21.07
N GLN A 428 -4.71 3.53 -22.27
CA GLN A 428 -3.74 4.60 -22.53
C GLN A 428 -4.25 6.00 -22.14
N GLY A 429 -5.56 6.23 -22.15
CA GLY A 429 -6.15 7.50 -21.70
C GLY A 429 -5.99 7.73 -20.20
N ALA A 430 -5.91 6.68 -19.39
CA ALA A 430 -5.67 6.75 -17.95
C ALA A 430 -4.18 6.73 -17.57
N MET A 431 -3.28 6.55 -18.55
CA MET A 431 -1.86 6.45 -18.31
C MET A 431 -1.15 7.78 -18.55
N TRP A 432 -0.27 8.10 -17.60
CA TRP A 432 0.54 9.31 -17.61
C TRP A 432 2.01 8.97 -17.43
N THR A 433 2.87 9.65 -18.18
CA THR A 433 4.30 9.74 -17.92
C THR A 433 4.58 10.96 -17.06
N PHE A 434 5.19 10.74 -15.90
CA PHE A 434 5.71 11.81 -15.05
C PHE A 434 7.19 12.02 -15.37
N ASP A 435 7.58 13.24 -15.71
CA ASP A 435 8.98 13.66 -15.71
C ASP A 435 9.21 14.62 -14.54
N HIS A 436 9.71 14.07 -13.43
CA HIS A 436 9.99 14.84 -12.22
C HIS A 436 11.25 15.71 -12.34
N GLY A 437 12.03 15.57 -13.42
CA GLY A 437 13.21 16.37 -13.72
C GLY A 437 12.85 17.71 -14.34
N VAL A 438 11.74 17.77 -15.09
CA VAL A 438 11.21 19.01 -15.67
C VAL A 438 9.78 19.34 -15.21
N ASN A 439 9.27 18.60 -14.22
CA ASN A 439 7.96 18.75 -13.61
C ASN A 439 6.80 18.70 -14.62
N THR A 440 6.83 17.79 -15.59
CA THR A 440 5.73 17.61 -16.56
C THR A 440 4.97 16.31 -16.32
N VAL A 441 3.69 16.34 -16.67
CA VAL A 441 2.78 15.18 -16.65
C VAL A 441 2.21 15.03 -18.04
N VAL A 442 2.59 13.96 -18.73
CA VAL A 442 2.34 13.76 -20.15
C VAL A 442 1.36 12.60 -20.33
N THR A 443 0.28 12.77 -21.07
CA THR A 443 -0.62 11.65 -21.36
C THR A 443 0.04 10.68 -22.34
N GLU A 444 -0.04 9.39 -22.06
CA GLU A 444 0.51 8.36 -22.96
C GLU A 444 -0.39 8.06 -24.16
N LEU A 445 -1.61 8.59 -24.16
CA LEU A 445 -2.53 8.49 -25.29
C LEU A 445 -2.11 9.37 -26.48
N THR A 446 -1.66 10.59 -26.21
CA THR A 446 -1.40 11.61 -27.25
C THR A 446 -0.02 12.26 -27.15
N GLY A 447 0.72 12.05 -26.04
CA GLY A 447 2.01 12.71 -25.80
C GLY A 447 1.91 14.19 -25.43
N LEU A 448 0.71 14.68 -25.11
CA LEU A 448 0.47 16.07 -24.71
C LEU A 448 0.64 16.26 -23.20
N CYS A 449 1.03 17.47 -22.77
CA CYS A 449 1.25 17.82 -21.38
C CYS A 449 -0.03 18.32 -20.71
N LEU A 450 -0.31 17.84 -19.50
CA LEU A 450 -1.34 18.39 -18.62
C LEU A 450 -1.08 19.89 -18.40
N THR A 451 -2.07 20.70 -18.73
CA THR A 451 -1.96 22.15 -18.82
C THR A 451 -3.08 22.80 -18.03
N LEU A 452 -2.75 23.84 -17.25
CA LEU A 452 -3.73 24.68 -16.58
C LEU A 452 -3.68 26.10 -17.15
N SER A 453 -4.77 26.58 -17.73
CA SER A 453 -4.80 27.91 -18.35
C SER A 453 -4.73 29.06 -17.33
N THR A 454 -5.32 28.86 -16.15
CA THR A 454 -5.31 29.84 -15.04
C THR A 454 -5.53 29.16 -13.69
N GLY A 455 -4.89 29.69 -12.65
CA GLY A 455 -5.08 29.25 -11.27
C GLY A 455 -6.33 29.86 -10.66
N ALA A 456 -7.48 29.22 -10.87
CA ALA A 456 -8.74 29.58 -10.22
C ALA A 456 -9.54 28.32 -9.89
N ASN A 457 -10.31 28.37 -8.79
CA ASN A 457 -11.15 27.25 -8.35
C ASN A 457 -12.16 26.86 -9.45
N GLY A 458 -12.26 25.56 -9.73
CA GLY A 458 -13.23 25.01 -10.70
C GLY A 458 -12.75 25.00 -12.16
N VAL A 459 -11.54 25.51 -12.45
CA VAL A 459 -10.94 25.44 -13.78
C VAL A 459 -10.56 24.01 -14.10
N VAL A 460 -10.93 23.54 -15.30
CA VAL A 460 -10.61 22.18 -15.76
C VAL A 460 -9.24 22.20 -16.43
N PRO A 461 -8.28 21.37 -16.01
CA PRO A 461 -7.07 21.14 -16.76
C PRO A 461 -7.37 20.58 -18.16
N THR A 462 -6.53 20.89 -19.13
CA THR A 462 -6.59 20.30 -20.47
C THR A 462 -5.22 19.71 -20.81
N THR A 463 -5.06 19.14 -22.00
CA THR A 463 -3.73 18.78 -22.51
C THR A 463 -3.35 19.66 -23.70
N ALA A 464 -2.09 20.07 -23.77
CA ALA A 464 -1.54 20.87 -24.87
C ALA A 464 -0.12 20.40 -25.23
N PRO A 465 0.44 20.79 -26.40
CA PRO A 465 1.81 20.45 -26.78
C PRO A 465 2.81 20.81 -25.67
N CYS A 466 3.69 19.87 -25.36
CA CYS A 466 4.66 20.03 -24.27
C CYS A 466 5.68 21.13 -24.57
N SER A 467 5.89 22.02 -23.60
CA SER A 467 6.94 23.04 -23.61
C SER A 467 7.49 23.19 -22.20
N ILE A 468 8.77 22.87 -22.01
CA ILE A 468 9.43 22.95 -20.70
C ILE A 468 9.51 24.39 -20.15
N SER A 469 9.44 25.40 -21.02
CA SER A 469 9.39 26.81 -20.62
C SER A 469 7.98 27.27 -20.27
N ASN A 470 6.94 26.48 -20.56
CA ASN A 470 5.57 26.82 -20.25
C ASN A 470 5.25 26.49 -18.79
N GLY A 471 5.21 27.53 -17.95
CA GLY A 471 4.87 27.42 -16.54
C GLY A 471 3.50 26.77 -16.24
N ASN A 472 2.56 26.86 -17.19
CA ASN A 472 1.21 26.29 -17.06
C ASN A 472 1.18 24.75 -17.21
N GLN A 473 2.31 24.13 -17.54
CA GLN A 473 2.46 22.69 -17.70
C GLN A 473 3.28 22.06 -16.57
N GLN A 474 3.60 22.84 -15.54
CA GLN A 474 4.47 22.41 -14.47
C GLN A 474 3.67 21.92 -13.28
N TRP A 475 3.76 20.62 -13.03
CA TRP A 475 3.08 19.91 -11.97
C TRP A 475 4.05 19.06 -11.18
N GLN A 476 3.86 19.01 -9.87
CA GLN A 476 4.62 18.15 -8.99
C GLN A 476 3.68 17.34 -8.11
N TYR A 477 3.86 16.03 -8.15
CA TYR A 477 3.18 15.14 -7.24
C TYR A 477 3.93 15.14 -5.91
N ASP A 478 3.23 15.52 -4.85
CA ASP A 478 3.70 15.47 -3.48
C ASP A 478 3.26 14.13 -2.86
N PRO A 479 4.17 13.15 -2.69
CA PRO A 479 3.84 11.85 -2.10
C PRO A 479 3.36 11.93 -0.65
N SER A 480 3.73 12.98 0.10
CA SER A 480 3.34 13.13 1.50
C SER A 480 1.87 13.58 1.64
N SER A 481 1.46 14.54 0.81
CA SER A 481 0.08 15.05 0.79
C SER A 481 -0.79 14.39 -0.27
N LYS A 482 -0.23 13.51 -1.10
CA LYS A 482 -0.83 12.90 -2.30
C LYS A 482 -1.44 13.90 -3.28
N ALA A 483 -0.95 15.13 -3.27
CA ALA A 483 -1.49 16.19 -4.10
C ALA A 483 -0.67 16.36 -5.36
N LEU A 484 -1.33 16.47 -6.51
CA LEU A 484 -0.70 16.97 -7.72
C LEU A 484 -0.78 18.50 -7.70
N ARG A 485 0.30 19.13 -7.27
CA ARG A 485 0.41 20.58 -7.08
C ARG A 485 0.80 21.24 -8.39
N HIS A 486 0.16 22.35 -8.72
CA HIS A 486 0.62 23.20 -9.81
C HIS A 486 1.77 24.07 -9.33
N MET A 487 2.85 24.16 -10.12
CA MET A 487 4.10 24.79 -9.67
C MET A 487 4.11 26.32 -9.84
N VAL A 488 3.47 26.83 -10.91
CA VAL A 488 3.40 28.29 -11.16
C VAL A 488 2.18 28.94 -10.52
N HIS A 489 1.00 28.36 -10.70
CA HIS A 489 -0.20 28.72 -9.93
C HIS A 489 -0.11 28.16 -8.50
N GLN A 490 0.75 28.77 -7.69
CA GLN A 490 1.00 28.36 -6.30
C GLN A 490 -0.30 28.33 -5.50
N GLY A 491 -0.43 27.30 -4.67
CA GLY A 491 -1.63 27.08 -3.88
C GLY A 491 -2.78 26.42 -4.63
N TYR A 492 -2.62 26.05 -5.91
CA TYR A 492 -3.61 25.25 -6.65
C TYR A 492 -3.15 23.80 -6.82
N CYS A 493 -4.08 22.88 -6.59
CA CYS A 493 -3.89 21.44 -6.71
C CYS A 493 -4.91 20.88 -7.71
N LEU A 494 -4.56 19.79 -8.40
CA LEU A 494 -5.56 18.95 -9.06
C LEU A 494 -6.62 18.55 -8.03
N ASP A 495 -7.87 18.56 -8.46
CA ASP A 495 -9.03 18.32 -7.62
C ASP A 495 -10.10 17.60 -8.44
N MET A 496 -10.94 16.82 -7.77
CA MET A 496 -12.13 16.23 -8.36
C MET A 496 -13.38 16.73 -7.66
N ASP A 497 -14.30 17.33 -8.40
CA ASP A 497 -15.65 17.52 -7.89
C ASP A 497 -16.30 16.14 -7.69
N VAL A 498 -16.41 15.72 -6.43
CA VAL A 498 -16.91 14.39 -6.05
C VAL A 498 -18.34 14.12 -6.51
N ASN A 499 -19.15 15.16 -6.70
CA ASN A 499 -20.54 14.99 -7.13
C ASN A 499 -20.65 14.76 -8.63
N SER A 500 -19.92 15.58 -9.41
CA SER A 500 -19.97 15.52 -10.88
C SER A 500 -18.89 14.63 -11.50
N LYS A 501 -17.90 14.18 -10.71
CA LYS A 501 -16.66 13.51 -11.14
C LYS A 501 -15.85 14.35 -12.14
N LYS A 502 -16.06 15.67 -12.14
CA LYS A 502 -15.38 16.58 -13.03
C LYS A 502 -13.96 16.81 -12.53
N ALA A 503 -12.98 16.71 -13.44
CA ALA A 503 -11.63 17.16 -13.16
C ALA A 503 -11.60 18.68 -13.04
N GLN A 504 -10.92 19.19 -12.03
CA GLN A 504 -10.75 20.62 -11.83
C GLN A 504 -9.45 20.89 -11.09
N VAL A 505 -9.14 22.16 -10.90
CA VAL A 505 -8.20 22.59 -9.87
C VAL A 505 -8.94 23.36 -8.80
N TRP A 506 -8.40 23.29 -7.60
CA TRP A 506 -8.89 24.06 -6.48
C TRP A 506 -7.71 24.50 -5.62
N SER A 507 -7.97 25.50 -4.78
CA SER A 507 -7.05 25.87 -3.72
C SER A 507 -6.68 24.61 -2.93
N CYS A 508 -5.40 24.34 -2.76
CA CYS A 508 -4.89 23.18 -2.06
C CYS A 508 -5.42 23.19 -0.63
N HIS A 509 -6.35 22.29 -0.33
CA HIS A 509 -7.01 22.18 0.96
C HIS A 509 -6.77 20.82 1.62
N GLY A 510 -6.09 19.88 0.93
CA GLY A 510 -5.74 18.57 1.49
C GLY A 510 -6.96 17.72 1.85
N GLY A 511 -8.05 17.89 1.10
CA GLY A 511 -9.24 17.03 1.19
C GLY A 511 -9.08 15.81 0.29
N LEU A 512 -9.94 14.81 0.50
CA LEU A 512 -9.91 13.55 -0.26
C LEU A 512 -9.99 13.79 -1.79
N ALA A 513 -10.72 14.81 -2.21
CA ALA A 513 -10.83 15.22 -3.62
C ALA A 513 -9.49 15.63 -4.28
N GLN A 514 -8.43 15.88 -3.51
CA GLN A 514 -7.11 16.29 -3.99
C GLN A 514 -6.02 15.24 -3.73
N GLN A 515 -6.40 14.08 -3.20
CA GLN A 515 -5.46 13.08 -2.68
C GLN A 515 -5.49 11.85 -3.58
N PHE A 516 -4.71 11.92 -4.64
CA PHE A 516 -4.70 10.89 -5.67
C PHE A 516 -3.63 9.86 -5.40
N ALA A 517 -3.88 8.59 -5.72
CA ALA A 517 -2.83 7.59 -5.72
C ALA A 517 -1.94 7.76 -6.96
N TYR A 518 -0.64 7.58 -6.77
CA TYR A 518 0.36 7.42 -7.82
C TYR A 518 0.58 5.93 -8.03
N GLU A 519 -0.11 5.35 -9.01
CA GLU A 519 -0.13 3.90 -9.20
C GLU A 519 0.80 3.46 -10.32
N ARG A 520 1.72 2.54 -9.99
CA ARG A 520 2.63 1.91 -10.94
C ARG A 520 2.75 0.42 -10.72
#